data_AF-U9SIT9-F1
#
_entry.id   AF-U9SIT9-F1
#
_cell.length_a   1.000
_cell.length_b   1.000
_cell.length_c   1.000
_cell.angle_alpha   90.00
_cell.angle_beta   90.00
_cell.angle_gamma   90.00
#
_symmetry.space_group_name_H-M   'P 1'
#
loop_
_entity.id
_entity.type
_entity.pdbx_description
1 polymer ?
#
loop_
_entity_poly.entity_id
_entity_poly.type
_entity_poly.pdbx_seq_one_letter_code
_entity_poly.pdbx_strand_id
1 'polypeptide(L)'
;MSNEKKRNLGGRPQSEVWKHFEKTPLKSAGHFSAKCTYCTKYWPRGTPNELEAHLANDCKDVSEYIRSFYLGVVSARNFGNENASLSNSNKKRKTQNLDQREITEWCEPTTLPSSKIASITRALLRAFVCCGIPFSVIQNPFFIEFLNEIRPGYEPPTDELLS
;
A
#
# COMPACT_ATOMS: atom_id res chain seq x y z
N MET A 1 16.63 -31.96 26.70
CA MET A 1 17.06 -30.63 26.21
C MET A 1 17.10 -30.70 24.68
N SER A 2 15.98 -30.38 24.03
CA SER A 2 15.85 -30.56 22.58
C SER A 2 16.43 -29.35 21.87
N ASN A 3 17.50 -29.58 21.13
CA ASN A 3 18.32 -28.58 20.47
C ASN A 3 17.57 -28.05 19.24
N GLU A 4 16.95 -26.87 19.34
CA GLU A 4 16.17 -26.28 18.25
C GLU A 4 17.13 -25.55 17.29
N LYS A 5 17.50 -26.24 16.20
CA LYS A 5 18.27 -25.65 15.10
C LYS A 5 17.50 -24.48 14.51
N LYS A 6 17.94 -23.25 14.77
CA LYS A 6 17.54 -22.06 14.01
C LYS A 6 17.91 -22.26 12.54
N ARG A 7 16.90 -22.52 11.72
CA ARG A 7 17.03 -22.56 10.27
C ARG A 7 16.99 -21.13 9.74
N ASN A 8 17.99 -20.75 8.96
CA ASN A 8 18.02 -19.48 8.25
C ASN A 8 16.83 -19.43 7.28
N LEU A 9 15.83 -18.60 7.59
CA LEU A 9 14.63 -18.38 6.78
C LEU A 9 14.96 -17.39 5.65
N GLY A 10 15.67 -17.87 4.63
CA GLY A 10 15.77 -17.15 3.35
C GLY A 10 14.42 -17.15 2.64
N GLY A 11 13.57 -16.17 2.94
CA GLY A 11 12.23 -16.02 2.37
C GLY A 11 11.79 -14.56 2.32
N ARG A 12 10.74 -14.26 1.54
CA ARG A 12 10.13 -12.92 1.48
C ARG A 12 9.77 -12.46 2.91
N PRO A 13 10.11 -11.22 3.30
CA PRO A 13 9.75 -10.72 4.62
C PRO A 13 8.24 -10.85 4.84
N GLN A 14 7.87 -11.26 6.05
CA GLN A 14 6.47 -11.44 6.42
C GLN A 14 5.75 -10.09 6.45
N SER A 15 4.46 -10.07 6.09
CA SER A 15 3.66 -8.83 6.13
C SER A 15 3.61 -8.24 7.55
N GLU A 16 3.66 -6.92 7.64
CA GLU A 16 3.62 -6.14 8.89
C GLU A 16 2.36 -6.41 9.72
N VAL A 17 1.25 -6.79 9.07
CA VAL A 17 -0.02 -7.13 9.75
C VAL A 17 0.15 -8.18 10.85
N TRP A 18 1.10 -9.10 10.69
CA TRP A 18 1.32 -10.17 11.65
C TRP A 18 1.79 -9.69 13.02
N LYS A 19 2.22 -8.43 13.17
CA LYS A 19 2.53 -7.82 14.47
C LYS A 19 1.29 -7.67 15.37
N HIS A 20 0.09 -7.74 14.80
CA HIS A 20 -1.20 -7.59 15.49
C HIS A 20 -1.90 -8.92 15.78
N PHE A 21 -1.23 -10.05 15.51
CA PHE A 21 -1.83 -11.38 15.65
C PHE A 21 -0.87 -12.35 16.32
N GLU A 22 -1.40 -13.17 17.23
CA GLU A 22 -0.70 -14.36 17.71
C GLU A 22 -0.65 -15.37 16.58
N LYS A 23 0.55 -15.84 16.25
CA LYS A 23 0.84 -16.68 15.11
C LYS A 23 1.16 -18.10 15.58
N THR A 24 0.44 -19.10 15.07
CA THR A 24 0.76 -20.52 15.34
C THR A 24 1.05 -21.26 14.03
N PRO A 25 2.19 -21.97 13.92
CA PRO A 25 2.53 -22.74 12.71
C PRO A 25 1.59 -23.94 12.55
N LEU A 26 1.13 -24.16 11.31
CA LEU A 26 0.42 -25.39 10.95
C LEU A 26 1.39 -26.47 10.47
N LYS A 27 0.89 -27.71 10.39
CA LYS A 27 1.62 -28.87 9.83
C LYS A 27 2.09 -28.64 8.39
N SER A 28 1.39 -27.79 7.63
CA SER A 28 1.74 -27.38 6.27
C SER A 28 2.72 -26.20 6.27
N ALA A 29 3.84 -26.33 5.56
CA ALA A 29 4.84 -25.28 5.43
C ALA A 29 4.24 -23.98 4.87
N GLY A 30 4.55 -22.84 5.50
CA GLY A 30 4.16 -21.50 5.03
C GLY A 30 2.77 -21.03 5.43
N HIS A 31 1.96 -21.86 6.09
CA HIS A 31 0.63 -21.46 6.59
C HIS A 31 0.62 -21.35 8.11
N PHE A 32 -0.15 -20.37 8.59
CA PHE A 32 -0.25 -20.04 10.00
C PHE A 32 -1.71 -19.80 10.38
N SER A 33 -2.08 -20.22 11.58
CA SER A 33 -3.30 -19.75 12.21
C SER A 33 -2.99 -18.40 12.85
N ALA A 34 -4.03 -17.60 12.97
CA ALA A 34 -3.94 -16.25 13.51
C ALA A 34 -5.01 -16.07 14.58
N LYS A 35 -4.65 -15.44 15.69
CA LYS A 35 -5.60 -14.96 16.69
C LYS A 35 -5.38 -13.46 16.88
N CYS A 36 -6.43 -12.68 16.77
CA CYS A 36 -6.36 -11.23 16.97
C CYS A 36 -6.01 -10.93 18.42
N THR A 37 -5.00 -10.10 18.64
CA THR A 37 -4.56 -9.71 19.99
C THR A 37 -5.53 -8.76 20.69
N TYR A 38 -6.45 -8.13 19.94
CA TYR A 38 -7.41 -7.15 20.46
C TYR A 38 -8.77 -7.77 20.81
N CYS A 39 -9.46 -8.40 19.84
CA CYS A 39 -10.87 -8.80 19.98
C CYS A 39 -11.12 -10.32 19.99
N THR A 40 -10.08 -11.12 20.16
CA THR A 40 -10.12 -12.60 20.27
C THR A 40 -10.58 -13.40 19.04
N LYS A 41 -10.95 -12.75 17.93
CA LYS A 41 -11.28 -13.43 16.66
C LYS A 41 -10.13 -14.35 16.21
N TYR A 42 -10.48 -15.55 15.73
CA TYR A 42 -9.53 -16.60 15.37
C TYR A 42 -9.70 -17.07 13.93
N TRP A 43 -8.58 -17.33 13.26
CA TRP A 43 -8.52 -17.88 11.92
C TRP A 43 -7.68 -19.17 11.94
N PRO A 44 -8.27 -20.33 11.61
CA PRO A 44 -7.54 -21.58 11.44
C PRO A 44 -6.44 -21.51 10.38
N ARG A 45 -6.65 -20.66 9.36
CA ARG A 45 -5.65 -20.26 8.35
C ARG A 45 -5.81 -18.77 8.10
N GLY A 46 -4.90 -17.96 8.63
CA GLY A 46 -4.93 -16.51 8.47
C GLY A 46 -4.14 -16.08 7.22
N THR A 47 -4.81 -15.43 6.27
CA THR A 47 -4.12 -14.76 5.16
C THR A 47 -3.93 -13.27 5.47
N PRO A 48 -2.81 -12.63 5.05
CA PRO A 48 -2.59 -11.21 5.32
C PRO A 48 -3.77 -10.31 4.95
N ASN A 49 -4.42 -10.57 3.81
CA ASN A 49 -5.56 -9.76 3.36
C ASN A 49 -6.76 -9.84 4.33
N GLU A 50 -7.10 -11.03 4.82
CA GLU A 50 -8.20 -11.21 5.77
C GLU A 50 -7.88 -10.56 7.12
N LEU A 51 -6.63 -10.67 7.57
CA LEU A 51 -6.18 -10.07 8.83
C LEU A 51 -6.24 -8.54 8.77
N GLU A 52 -5.83 -7.95 7.65
CA GLU A 52 -5.89 -6.50 7.46
C GLU A 52 -7.33 -6.00 7.33
N ALA A 53 -8.18 -6.71 6.58
CA ALA A 53 -9.61 -6.38 6.49
C ALA A 53 -10.30 -6.43 7.85
N HIS A 54 -9.91 -7.38 8.71
CA HIS A 54 -10.40 -7.44 10.07
C HIS A 54 -10.00 -6.21 10.90
N LEU A 55 -8.72 -5.80 10.87
CA LEU A 55 -8.25 -4.62 11.60
C LEU A 55 -8.92 -3.33 11.11
N ALA A 56 -9.20 -3.24 9.80
CA ALA A 56 -9.84 -2.07 9.20
C ALA A 56 -11.34 -1.97 9.53
N ASN A 57 -12.09 -3.08 9.46
CA ASN A 57 -13.56 -3.03 9.40
C ASN A 57 -14.26 -3.70 10.58
N ASP A 58 -13.67 -4.76 11.15
CA ASP A 58 -14.40 -5.67 12.05
C ASP A 58 -13.93 -5.59 13.51
N CYS A 59 -12.70 -5.15 13.74
CA CYS A 59 -12.08 -5.22 15.06
C CYS A 59 -12.62 -4.12 15.98
N LYS A 60 -13.34 -4.52 17.04
CA LYS A 60 -13.96 -3.59 18.00
C LYS A 60 -12.94 -2.95 18.94
N ASP A 61 -11.97 -3.74 19.39
CA ASP A 61 -11.03 -3.37 20.45
C ASP A 61 -9.66 -2.86 19.93
N VAL A 62 -9.52 -2.69 18.61
CA VAL A 62 -8.31 -2.12 18.02
C VAL A 62 -8.29 -0.61 18.20
N SER A 63 -7.10 -0.03 18.37
CA SER A 63 -6.94 1.43 18.46
C SER A 63 -7.32 2.10 17.14
N GLU A 64 -7.84 3.32 17.24
CA GLU A 64 -8.29 4.10 16.08
C GLU A 64 -7.16 4.35 15.07
N TYR A 65 -5.93 4.57 15.57
CA TYR A 65 -4.74 4.72 14.74
C TYR A 65 -4.49 3.50 13.84
N ILE A 66 -4.54 2.29 14.43
CA ILE A 66 -4.31 1.04 13.71
C ILE A 66 -5.46 0.78 12.73
N ARG A 67 -6.71 1.02 13.15
CA ARG A 67 -7.89 0.91 12.29
C ARG A 67 -7.77 1.79 11.05
N SER A 68 -7.48 3.08 11.26
CA SER A 68 -7.31 4.07 10.20
C SER A 68 -6.16 3.71 9.24
N PHE A 69 -5.03 3.23 9.77
CA PHE A 69 -3.92 2.76 8.95
C PHE A 69 -4.33 1.60 8.03
N TYR A 70 -4.91 0.52 8.59
CA TYR A 70 -5.29 -0.64 7.77
C TYR A 70 -6.49 -0.37 6.87
N LEU A 71 -7.37 0.58 7.22
CA LEU A 71 -8.41 1.08 6.32
C LEU A 71 -7.81 1.70 5.06
N GLY A 72 -6.74 2.49 5.21
CA GLY A 72 -5.97 3.02 4.08
C GLY A 72 -5.34 1.92 3.22
N VAL A 73 -4.72 0.92 3.87
CA VAL A 73 -4.06 -0.22 3.17
C VAL A 73 -5.07 -1.05 2.37
N VAL A 74 -6.20 -1.42 2.98
CA VAL A 74 -7.27 -2.19 2.31
C VAL A 74 -7.89 -1.39 1.18
N SER A 75 -8.16 -0.10 1.43
CA SER A 75 -8.72 0.79 0.41
C SER A 75 -7.79 0.96 -0.78
N ALA A 76 -6.47 1.03 -0.59
CA ALA A 76 -5.52 1.15 -1.70
C ALA A 76 -5.54 -0.07 -2.65
N ARG A 77 -5.77 -1.28 -2.11
CA ARG A 77 -5.77 -2.52 -2.92
C ARG A 77 -7.00 -2.67 -3.81
N ASN A 78 -8.16 -2.25 -3.33
CA ASN A 78 -9.42 -2.41 -4.07
C ASN A 78 -9.46 -1.60 -5.38
N PHE A 79 -8.62 -0.58 -5.54
CA PHE A 79 -8.55 0.22 -6.77
C PHE A 79 -7.42 -0.14 -7.73
N GLY A 80 -6.49 -1.01 -7.33
CA GLY A 80 -5.50 -1.56 -8.26
C GLY A 80 -6.02 -2.73 -9.10
N ASN A 81 -7.27 -3.18 -8.86
CA ASN A 81 -7.79 -4.45 -9.35
C ASN A 81 -8.69 -4.36 -10.60
N GLU A 82 -8.91 -3.18 -11.17
CA GLU A 82 -9.70 -3.04 -12.41
C GLU A 82 -8.95 -3.46 -13.69
N ASN A 83 -7.65 -3.79 -13.61
CA ASN A 83 -6.82 -4.14 -14.77
C ASN A 83 -6.06 -5.48 -14.68
N ALA A 84 -6.37 -6.34 -13.71
CA ALA A 84 -5.65 -7.61 -13.52
C ALA A 84 -6.53 -8.83 -13.80
N SER A 85 -6.78 -9.09 -15.08
CA SER A 85 -7.10 -10.43 -15.55
C SER A 85 -6.25 -10.76 -16.77
N LEU A 86 -5.59 -11.93 -16.69
CA LEU A 86 -4.74 -12.62 -17.69
C LEU A 86 -3.34 -11.97 -17.85
N SER A 87 -2.20 -12.61 -17.57
CA SER A 87 -1.85 -14.02 -17.65
C SER A 87 -0.66 -14.36 -16.74
N ASN A 88 -0.72 -15.53 -16.08
CA ASN A 88 0.47 -16.23 -15.61
C ASN A 88 1.44 -16.47 -16.77
N SER A 89 2.71 -16.09 -16.63
CA SER A 89 3.82 -16.72 -17.35
C SER A 89 5.14 -16.44 -16.64
N ASN A 90 5.63 -17.46 -15.95
CA ASN A 90 7.02 -17.58 -15.54
C ASN A 90 7.89 -17.68 -16.81
N LYS A 91 8.67 -16.64 -17.14
CA LYS A 91 9.80 -16.80 -18.07
C LYS A 91 10.97 -15.91 -17.68
N LYS A 92 11.98 -16.57 -17.10
CA LYS A 92 13.32 -16.06 -16.81
C LYS A 92 13.91 -15.43 -18.08
N ARG A 93 14.14 -14.11 -18.11
CA ARG A 93 14.95 -13.46 -19.15
C ARG A 93 16.33 -13.13 -18.57
N LYS A 94 17.33 -13.67 -19.24
CA LYS A 94 18.77 -13.41 -19.07
C LYS A 94 19.03 -11.98 -19.56
N THR A 95 19.47 -11.09 -18.68
CA THR A 95 19.94 -9.75 -19.05
C THR A 95 21.34 -9.89 -19.66
N GLN A 96 21.44 -9.72 -20.98
CA GLN A 96 22.69 -9.35 -21.59
C GLN A 96 22.87 -7.84 -21.46
N ASN A 97 24.10 -7.48 -21.12
CA ASN A 97 24.61 -6.13 -20.91
C ASN A 97 24.52 -5.34 -22.22
N LEU A 98 23.66 -4.32 -22.28
CA LEU A 98 23.74 -3.25 -23.28
C LEU A 98 23.40 -1.92 -22.60
N ASP A 99 24.32 -0.98 -22.82
CA ASP A 99 24.25 0.47 -22.65
C ASP A 99 24.13 1.06 -21.23
N GLN A 100 25.19 1.78 -20.87
CA GLN A 100 25.17 2.77 -19.81
C GLN A 100 24.25 3.92 -20.25
N ARG A 101 23.11 4.06 -19.57
CA ARG A 101 22.11 5.08 -19.82
C ARG A 101 22.68 6.49 -19.58
N GLU A 102 22.39 7.40 -20.50
CA GLU A 102 22.76 8.82 -20.39
C GLU A 102 22.07 9.45 -19.16
N ILE A 103 22.72 10.41 -18.48
CA ILE A 103 22.28 10.99 -17.20
C ILE A 103 20.86 11.60 -17.29
N THR A 104 20.43 11.98 -18.48
CA THR A 104 19.12 12.58 -18.76
C THR A 104 17.95 11.59 -18.72
N GLU A 105 18.19 10.26 -18.70
CA GLU A 105 17.13 9.25 -18.51
C GLU A 105 16.65 9.14 -17.05
N TRP A 106 17.28 9.88 -16.13
CA TRP A 106 16.87 10.05 -14.72
C TRP A 106 15.95 11.26 -14.51
N CYS A 107 15.76 12.10 -15.52
CA CYS A 107 14.75 13.15 -15.46
C CYS A 107 13.38 12.52 -15.64
N GLU A 108 12.56 12.57 -14.60
CA GLU A 108 11.14 12.30 -14.78
C GLU A 108 10.59 13.24 -15.85
N PRO A 109 9.90 12.71 -16.88
CA PRO A 109 9.38 13.55 -17.94
C PRO A 109 8.51 14.67 -17.34
N THR A 110 8.76 15.90 -17.76
CA THR A 110 7.96 17.09 -17.40
C THR A 110 6.48 16.89 -17.74
N THR A 111 6.17 15.96 -18.65
CA THR A 111 4.82 15.58 -19.01
C THR A 111 4.38 14.31 -18.28
N LEU A 112 3.41 14.45 -17.39
CA LEU A 112 2.86 13.31 -16.64
C LEU A 112 1.81 12.58 -17.49
N PRO A 113 1.82 11.24 -17.54
CA PRO A 113 0.75 10.49 -18.17
C PRO A 113 -0.55 10.70 -17.37
N SER A 114 -1.68 10.81 -18.08
CA SER A 114 -3.01 11.07 -17.49
C SER A 114 -3.38 10.12 -16.35
N SER A 115 -2.96 8.85 -16.44
CA SER A 115 -3.18 7.85 -15.39
C SER A 115 -2.43 8.17 -14.08
N LYS A 116 -1.22 8.73 -14.16
CA LYS A 116 -0.49 9.19 -12.96
C LYS A 116 -1.11 10.45 -12.38
N ILE A 117 -1.54 11.40 -13.22
CA ILE A 117 -2.23 12.61 -12.77
C ILE A 117 -3.51 12.25 -12.00
N ALA A 118 -4.31 11.33 -12.53
CA ALA A 118 -5.51 10.84 -11.86
C ALA A 118 -5.18 10.14 -10.52
N SER A 119 -4.12 9.32 -10.49
CA SER A 119 -3.68 8.65 -9.26
C SER A 119 -3.23 9.63 -8.18
N ILE A 120 -2.45 10.66 -8.54
CA ILE A 120 -1.96 11.68 -7.61
C ILE A 120 -3.14 12.50 -7.09
N THR A 121 -4.00 12.99 -7.99
CA THR A 121 -5.21 13.75 -7.65
C THR A 121 -6.07 12.98 -6.66
N ARG A 122 -6.26 11.69 -6.89
CA ARG A 122 -7.06 10.86 -6.01
C ARG A 122 -6.44 10.64 -4.63
N ALA A 123 -5.12 10.50 -4.55
CA ALA A 123 -4.42 10.42 -3.27
C ALA A 123 -4.54 11.75 -2.50
N LEU A 124 -4.41 12.88 -3.21
CA LEU A 124 -4.56 14.22 -2.66
C LEU A 124 -5.97 14.42 -2.08
N LEU A 125 -7.02 14.10 -2.84
CA LEU A 125 -8.41 14.22 -2.37
C LEU A 125 -8.70 13.36 -1.15
N ARG A 126 -8.16 12.14 -1.10
CA ARG A 126 -8.29 11.29 0.09
C ARG A 126 -7.63 11.91 1.31
N ALA A 127 -6.43 12.47 1.16
CA ALA A 127 -5.75 13.14 2.26
C ALA A 127 -6.59 14.31 2.78
N PHE A 128 -7.17 15.11 1.87
CA PHE A 128 -8.00 16.25 2.24
C PHE A 128 -9.27 15.83 2.99
N VAL A 129 -10.00 14.85 2.44
CA VAL A 129 -11.24 14.35 3.07
C VAL A 129 -10.97 13.65 4.41
N CYS A 130 -9.98 12.76 4.46
CA CYS A 130 -9.69 11.99 5.67
C CYS A 130 -9.10 12.86 6.80
N CYS A 131 -8.36 13.91 6.45
CA CYS A 131 -7.75 14.81 7.43
C CYS A 131 -8.58 16.08 7.70
N GLY A 132 -9.74 16.24 7.05
CA GLY A 132 -10.59 17.42 7.21
C GLY A 132 -9.92 18.72 6.75
N ILE A 133 -9.03 18.64 5.74
CA ILE A 133 -8.34 19.81 5.18
C ILE A 133 -9.30 20.50 4.21
N PRO A 134 -9.59 21.80 4.40
CA PRO A 134 -10.42 22.56 3.47
C PRO A 134 -9.82 22.57 2.06
N PHE A 135 -10.63 22.37 1.03
CA PHE A 135 -10.17 22.40 -0.37
C PHE A 135 -9.59 23.75 -0.78
N SER A 136 -9.95 24.84 -0.10
CA SER A 136 -9.34 26.16 -0.29
C SER A 136 -7.81 26.16 -0.17
N VAL A 137 -7.21 25.20 0.54
CA VAL A 137 -5.76 25.03 0.66
C VAL A 137 -5.12 24.71 -0.70
N ILE A 138 -5.84 24.02 -1.61
CA ILE A 138 -5.31 23.60 -2.91
C ILE A 138 -5.02 24.79 -3.83
N GLN A 139 -5.73 25.90 -3.64
CA GLN A 139 -5.54 27.14 -4.40
C GLN A 139 -4.47 28.05 -3.81
N ASN A 140 -3.94 27.72 -2.63
CA ASN A 140 -2.93 28.55 -1.98
C ASN A 140 -1.64 28.52 -2.82
N PRO A 141 -1.06 29.68 -3.20
CA PRO A 141 0.12 29.73 -4.06
C PRO A 141 1.32 28.99 -3.45
N PHE A 142 1.49 29.02 -2.13
CA PHE A 142 2.55 28.27 -1.45
C PHE A 142 2.32 26.76 -1.51
N PHE A 143 1.05 26.32 -1.51
CA PHE A 143 0.71 24.92 -1.63
C PHE A 143 0.88 24.41 -3.07
N ILE A 144 0.54 25.25 -4.06
CA ILE A 144 0.81 24.96 -5.48
C ILE A 144 2.31 24.87 -5.73
N GLU A 145 3.10 25.80 -5.16
CA GLU A 145 4.56 25.78 -5.23
C GLU A 145 5.12 24.49 -4.61
N PHE A 146 4.66 24.12 -3.41
CA PHE A 146 5.01 22.84 -2.78
C PHE A 146 4.68 21.62 -3.65
N LEU A 147 3.50 21.60 -4.29
CA LEU A 147 3.11 20.51 -5.20
C LEU A 147 4.00 20.45 -6.45
N ASN A 148 4.38 21.60 -7.00
CA ASN A 148 5.30 21.70 -8.13
C ASN A 148 6.73 21.25 -7.75
N GLU A 149 7.21 21.56 -6.54
CA GLU A 149 8.50 21.09 -6.05
C GLU A 149 8.55 19.57 -5.88
N ILE A 150 7.48 18.97 -5.35
CA ILE A 150 7.38 17.51 -5.20
C ILE A 150 7.21 16.83 -6.56
N ARG A 151 6.41 17.43 -7.44
CA ARG A 151 6.07 16.86 -8.73
C ARG A 151 6.01 17.92 -9.82
N PRO A 152 7.13 18.16 -10.52
CA PRO A 152 7.15 19.03 -11.69
C PRO A 152 6.18 18.53 -12.76
N GLY A 153 5.28 19.41 -13.22
CA GLY A 153 4.29 19.10 -14.25
C GLY A 153 2.97 18.50 -13.75
N TYR A 154 2.75 18.45 -12.43
CA TYR A 154 1.42 18.16 -11.87
C TYR A 154 0.64 19.45 -11.65
N GLU A 155 -0.47 19.61 -12.35
CA GLU A 155 -1.41 20.70 -12.09
C GLU A 155 -2.50 20.21 -11.13
N PRO A 156 -2.62 20.80 -9.92
CA PRO A 156 -3.67 20.44 -9.00
C PRO A 156 -5.05 20.81 -9.55
N PRO A 157 -6.10 20.02 -9.23
CA PRO A 157 -7.47 20.33 -9.64
C PRO A 157 -7.95 21.65 -9.00
N THR A 158 -8.72 22.43 -9.77
CA THR A 158 -9.45 23.60 -9.30
C THR A 158 -10.71 23.20 -8.52
N ASP A 159 -11.20 24.09 -7.62
CA ASP A 159 -12.40 23.84 -6.79
C ASP A 159 -13.66 23.50 -7.59
N GLU A 160 -13.74 23.94 -8.86
CA GLU A 160 -14.87 23.61 -9.75
C GLU A 160 -15.01 22.11 -10.01
N LEU A 161 -13.94 21.34 -9.85
CA LEU A 161 -13.95 19.88 -9.97
C LEU A 161 -14.32 19.18 -8.64
N LEU A 162 -14.33 19.92 -7.53
CA LEU A 162 -14.40 19.42 -6.15
C LEU A 162 -15.67 19.86 -5.39
N SER A 163 -16.48 20.75 -5.98
CA SER A 163 -17.82 21.12 -5.49
C SER A 163 -18.88 20.06 -5.78
#